data_AF-G3I5M9-F1
#
_entry.id   AF-G3I5M9-F1
#
_cell.length_a   1.000
_cell.length_b   1.000
_cell.length_c   1.000
_cell.angle_alpha   90.00
_cell.angle_beta   90.00
_cell.angle_gamma   90.00
#
_symmetry.space_group_name_H-M   'P 1'
#
loop_
_entity.id
_entity.type
_entity.pdbx_description
1 polymer ?
#
loop_
_entity_poly.entity_id
_entity_poly.type
_entity_poly.pdbx_seq_one_letter_code
_entity_poly.pdbx_strand_id
1 'polypeptide(L)'
;MKDESLYQDLREDTLRLHQLVETVELKIPEESQPPSKQVKPLFRHFRRIDSCLQTRVAFRGSDEIFCRVYMPDHSYVTIRSRLSASVQDILGSVTEKLQYSEEPTEREDALILVAVASSGGEGQHTRQG
;
A
#
# COMPACT_ATOMS: atom_id res chain seq x y z
N MET A 1 23.81 -27.11 33.13
CA MET A 1 24.21 -25.73 32.76
C MET A 1 24.72 -25.81 31.34
N LYS A 2 23.91 -25.42 30.34
CA LYS A 2 24.30 -25.53 28.93
C LYS A 2 25.31 -24.42 28.64
N ASP A 3 26.41 -24.80 28.01
CA ASP A 3 27.59 -23.98 27.76
C ASP A 3 27.24 -22.76 26.90
N GLU A 4 27.31 -21.56 27.48
CA GLU A 4 27.04 -20.28 26.79
C GLU A 4 28.03 -19.98 25.67
N SER A 5 29.16 -20.71 25.60
CA SER A 5 30.18 -20.58 24.56
C SER A 5 29.74 -21.10 23.19
N LEU A 6 28.73 -21.97 23.13
CA LEU A 6 28.24 -22.57 21.86
C LEU A 6 27.41 -21.62 20.99
N TYR A 7 27.03 -20.45 21.52
CA TYR A 7 26.11 -19.52 20.88
C TYR A 7 26.73 -18.12 20.70
N GLN A 8 28.05 -18.04 20.58
CA GLN A 8 28.76 -16.76 20.43
C GLN A 8 28.28 -15.98 19.19
N ASP A 9 28.01 -16.70 18.09
CA ASP A 9 27.45 -16.11 16.87
C ASP A 9 26.01 -15.59 17.09
N LEU A 10 25.18 -16.33 17.84
CA LEU A 10 23.82 -15.91 18.19
C LEU A 10 23.82 -14.65 19.06
N ARG A 11 24.82 -14.49 19.93
CA ARG A 11 25.01 -13.28 20.74
C ARG A 11 25.30 -12.08 19.86
N GLU A 12 26.16 -12.25 18.84
CA GLU A 12 26.46 -11.18 17.89
C GLU A 12 25.22 -10.81 17.05
N ASP A 13 24.48 -11.81 16.56
CA ASP A 13 23.26 -11.58 15.80
C ASP A 13 22.15 -10.92 16.64
N THR A 14 22.05 -11.25 17.93
CA THR A 14 21.12 -10.60 18.86
C THR A 14 21.47 -9.13 19.09
N LEU A 15 22.76 -8.80 19.16
CA LEU A 15 23.24 -7.41 19.28
C LEU A 15 23.00 -6.62 17.99
N ARG A 16 23.27 -7.23 16.84
CA ARG A 16 22.97 -6.63 15.52
C ARG A 16 21.48 -6.37 15.36
N LEU A 17 20.63 -7.32 15.77
CA LEU A 17 19.19 -7.16 15.73
C LEU A 17 18.72 -5.99 16.62
N HIS A 18 19.23 -5.88 17.84
CA HIS A 18 18.93 -4.73 18.72
C HIS A 18 19.32 -3.40 18.06
N GLN A 19 20.52 -3.31 17.48
CA GLN A 19 20.98 -2.10 16.80
C GLN A 19 20.11 -1.73 15.60
N LEU A 20 19.64 -2.72 14.84
CA LEU A 20 18.70 -2.52 13.73
C LEU A 20 17.35 -2.00 14.22
N VAL A 21 16.80 -2.58 15.27
CA VAL A 21 15.53 -2.15 15.87
C VAL A 21 15.62 -0.69 16.35
N GLU A 22 16.68 -0.34 17.10
CA GLU A 22 16.91 1.03 17.56
C GLU A 22 17.08 2.02 16.39
N THR A 23 17.78 1.61 15.32
CA THR A 23 17.98 2.48 14.15
C THR A 23 16.69 2.72 13.38
N VAL A 24 15.79 1.72 13.33
CA VAL A 24 14.48 1.82 12.69
C VAL A 24 13.54 2.70 13.51
N GLU A 25 13.65 2.70 14.84
CA GLU A 25 12.81 3.50 15.72
C GLU A 25 13.25 4.98 15.84
N LEU A 26 14.52 5.31 15.56
CA LEU A 26 15.09 6.64 15.85
C LEU A 26 15.54 7.50 14.65
N LYS A 27 15.29 7.12 13.39
CA LYS A 27 15.72 7.93 12.24
C LYS A 27 14.58 8.26 11.28
N ILE A 28 13.73 9.20 11.68
CA ILE A 28 13.15 10.16 10.74
C ILE A 28 14.23 11.22 10.53
N PRO A 29 14.90 11.29 9.37
CA PRO A 29 15.95 12.28 9.17
C PRO A 29 15.31 13.67 9.14
N GLU A 30 15.71 14.52 10.07
CA GLU A 30 15.48 15.95 9.94
C GLU A 30 16.20 16.43 8.67
N GLU A 31 15.45 17.07 7.79
CA GLU A 31 15.88 17.60 6.50
C GLU A 31 17.00 18.63 6.70
N SER A 32 18.25 18.23 6.50
CA SER A 32 19.34 19.20 6.36
C SER A 32 19.31 19.79 4.95
N GLN A 33 18.85 21.03 4.85
CA GLN A 33 18.83 21.79 3.60
C GLN A 33 20.24 21.86 2.96
N PRO A 34 20.40 21.53 1.67
CA PRO A 34 21.67 21.71 0.99
C PRO A 34 21.98 23.20 0.76
N PRO A 35 23.26 23.62 0.81
CA PRO A 35 23.65 25.02 0.64
C PRO A 35 23.27 25.51 -0.77
N SER A 36 22.34 26.46 -0.82
CA SER A 36 21.78 27.00 -2.07
C SER A 36 22.78 27.91 -2.79
N LYS A 37 23.49 27.38 -3.78
CA LYS A 37 24.17 28.22 -4.78
C LYS A 37 23.15 28.61 -5.85
N GLN A 38 22.63 29.82 -5.74
CA GLN A 38 21.60 30.34 -6.64
C GLN A 38 22.20 30.68 -8.01
N VAL A 39 22.14 29.74 -8.95
CA VAL A 39 22.45 29.99 -10.37
C VAL A 39 21.13 30.24 -11.10
N LYS A 40 21.01 31.39 -11.78
CA LYS A 40 19.78 31.75 -12.51
C LYS A 40 19.59 30.78 -13.70
N PRO A 41 18.49 30.03 -13.77
CA PRO A 41 18.26 29.09 -14.86
C PRO A 41 17.96 29.86 -16.15
N LEU A 42 18.79 29.65 -17.18
CA LEU A 42 18.61 30.26 -18.51
C LEU A 42 17.49 29.61 -19.33
N PHE A 43 17.00 28.44 -18.92
CA PHE A 43 15.89 27.76 -19.58
C PHE A 43 14.84 27.34 -18.56
N ARG A 44 13.58 27.72 -18.82
CA ARG A 44 12.41 27.24 -18.09
C ARG A 44 12.22 25.77 -18.43
N HIS A 45 12.84 24.87 -17.68
CA HIS A 45 12.45 23.47 -17.70
C HIS A 45 10.95 23.41 -17.35
N PHE A 46 10.12 22.93 -18.27
CA PHE A 46 8.73 22.55 -17.98
C PHE A 46 8.78 21.37 -17.00
N ARG A 47 8.98 21.64 -15.71
CA ARG A 47 8.93 20.61 -14.67
C ARG A 47 7.46 20.28 -14.42
N ARG A 48 6.97 19.30 -15.16
CA ARG A 48 5.93 18.39 -14.66
C ARG A 48 6.51 17.42 -13.60
N ILE A 49 7.80 17.54 -13.30
CA ILE A 49 8.57 16.55 -12.56
C ILE A 49 8.26 16.66 -11.06
N ASP A 50 8.09 17.85 -10.49
CA ASP A 50 8.03 17.98 -9.03
C ASP A 50 6.72 17.42 -8.38
N SER A 51 5.62 17.26 -9.14
CA SER A 51 4.41 16.57 -8.63
C SER A 51 4.50 15.04 -8.68
N CYS A 52 5.50 14.47 -9.35
CA CYS A 52 5.79 13.03 -9.33
C CYS A 52 7.06 12.69 -8.53
N LEU A 53 7.69 13.67 -7.86
CA LEU A 53 8.86 13.47 -6.99
C LEU A 53 8.50 13.08 -5.55
N GLN A 54 7.28 12.62 -5.27
CA GLN A 54 7.05 11.96 -4.00
C GLN A 54 7.81 10.64 -4.03
N THR A 55 8.97 10.61 -3.35
CA THR A 55 9.77 9.40 -3.18
C THR A 55 8.83 8.28 -2.77
N ARG A 56 8.72 7.24 -3.59
CA ARG A 56 7.86 6.10 -3.29
C ARG A 56 8.36 5.46 -2.00
N VAL A 57 7.61 5.64 -0.92
CA VAL A 57 7.81 4.90 0.32
C VAL A 57 7.36 3.47 0.04
N ALA A 58 8.17 2.49 0.46
CA ALA A 58 7.78 1.10 0.35
C ALA A 58 6.58 0.84 1.26
N PHE A 59 5.53 0.24 0.71
CA PHE A 59 4.39 -0.20 1.49
C PHE A 59 4.75 -1.43 2.33
N ARG A 60 4.25 -1.46 3.56
CA ARG A 60 4.32 -2.60 4.48
C ARG A 60 2.94 -3.26 4.56
N GLY A 61 2.90 -4.55 4.84
CA GLY A 61 1.64 -5.28 5.01
C GLY A 61 0.73 -4.67 6.10
N SER A 62 1.34 -4.03 7.10
CA SER A 62 0.64 -3.33 8.18
C SER A 62 -0.03 -2.02 7.79
N ASP A 63 0.32 -1.44 6.64
CA ASP A 63 -0.18 -0.12 6.27
C ASP A 63 -1.69 -0.19 5.98
N GLU A 64 -2.42 0.78 6.48
CA GLU A 64 -3.85 0.92 6.23
C GLU A 64 -4.09 1.55 4.86
N ILE A 65 -5.04 0.99 4.12
CA ILE A 65 -5.50 1.47 2.83
C ILE A 65 -7.01 1.59 2.80
N PHE A 66 -7.49 2.50 1.95
CA PHE A 66 -8.89 2.54 1.55
C PHE A 66 -9.06 1.74 0.26
N CYS A 67 -9.75 0.61 0.35
CA CYS A 67 -9.98 -0.31 -0.76
C CYS A 67 -11.42 -0.14 -1.28
N ARG A 68 -11.57 -0.03 -2.61
CA ARG A 68 -12.88 -0.03 -3.28
C ARG A 68 -13.20 -1.45 -3.74
N VAL A 69 -14.29 -2.02 -3.25
CA VAL A 69 -14.82 -3.31 -3.69
C VAL A 69 -16.06 -3.03 -4.55
N TYR A 70 -16.00 -3.45 -5.81
CA TYR A 70 -17.07 -3.22 -6.77
C TYR A 70 -18.09 -4.35 -6.73
N MET A 71 -19.36 -3.99 -6.85
CA MET A 71 -20.49 -4.89 -7.01
C MET A 71 -20.76 -5.15 -8.50
N PRO A 72 -21.54 -6.20 -8.86
CA PRO A 72 -21.87 -6.49 -10.25
C PRO A 72 -22.55 -5.34 -11.00
N ASP A 73 -23.32 -4.51 -10.28
CA ASP A 73 -23.97 -3.31 -10.81
C ASP A 73 -23.05 -2.09 -10.95
N HIS A 74 -21.74 -2.28 -10.73
CA HIS A 74 -20.68 -1.26 -10.79
C HIS A 74 -20.73 -0.22 -9.67
N SER A 75 -21.66 -0.35 -8.72
CA SER A 75 -21.55 0.34 -7.43
C SER A 75 -20.32 -0.15 -6.67
N TYR A 76 -19.86 0.61 -5.68
CA TYR A 76 -18.72 0.19 -4.86
C TYR A 76 -18.91 0.58 -3.40
N VAL A 77 -18.36 -0.25 -2.52
CA VAL A 77 -18.15 0.09 -1.12
C VAL A 77 -16.68 0.38 -0.88
N THR A 78 -16.40 1.39 -0.03
CA THR A 78 -15.03 1.68 0.40
C THR A 78 -14.83 1.17 1.82
N ILE A 79 -13.86 0.27 1.99
CA ILE A 79 -13.46 -0.29 3.28
C ILE A 79 -12.06 0.22 3.67
N ARG A 80 -11.81 0.32 4.97
CA ARG A 80 -10.45 0.52 5.51
C ARG A 80 -9.88 -0.85 5.84
N SER A 81 -8.71 -1.19 5.30
CA SER A 81 -8.10 -2.50 5.50
C SER A 81 -6.57 -2.42 5.48
N ARG A 82 -5.90 -3.44 6.02
CA ARG A 82 -4.45 -3.58 5.90
C ARG A 82 -4.08 -4.07 4.51
N LEU A 83 -2.91 -3.67 4.02
CA LEU A 83 -2.39 -4.18 2.73
C LEU A 83 -2.21 -5.71 2.71
N SER A 84 -1.87 -6.29 3.86
CA SER A 84 -1.74 -7.75 4.01
C SER A 84 -3.03 -8.45 4.43
N ALA A 85 -4.19 -7.80 4.36
CA ALA A 85 -5.46 -8.42 4.75
C ALA A 85 -5.76 -9.65 3.90
N SER A 86 -6.34 -10.67 4.53
CA SER A 86 -6.79 -11.86 3.83
C SER A 86 -8.11 -11.61 3.10
N VAL A 87 -8.47 -12.51 2.18
CA VAL A 87 -9.78 -12.47 1.52
C VAL A 87 -10.92 -12.54 2.55
N GLN A 88 -10.77 -13.33 3.62
CA GLN A 88 -11.78 -13.45 4.67
C GLN A 88 -11.97 -12.11 5.41
N ASP A 89 -10.88 -11.42 5.73
CA ASP A 89 -10.95 -10.10 6.38
C ASP A 89 -11.65 -9.06 5.50
N ILE A 90 -11.36 -9.08 4.19
CA ILE A 90 -12.00 -8.20 3.21
C ILE A 90 -13.50 -8.52 3.12
N LEU A 91 -13.87 -9.79 2.98
CA LEU A 91 -15.27 -10.21 2.89
C LEU A 91 -16.04 -9.85 4.17
N GLY A 92 -15.47 -10.10 5.35
CA GLY A 92 -16.08 -9.70 6.63
C GLY A 92 -16.32 -8.18 6.71
N SER A 93 -15.32 -7.38 6.31
CA SER A 93 -15.44 -5.91 6.28
C SER A 93 -16.52 -5.41 5.31
N VAL A 94 -16.68 -6.09 4.16
CA VAL A 94 -17.71 -5.77 3.16
C VAL A 94 -19.09 -6.13 3.70
N THR A 95 -19.26 -7.33 4.26
CA THR A 95 -20.52 -7.78 4.86
C THR A 95 -21.00 -6.84 5.95
N GLU A 96 -20.11 -6.46 6.87
CA GLU A 96 -20.42 -5.49 7.93
C GLU A 96 -20.93 -4.17 7.34
N LYS A 97 -20.21 -3.61 6.37
CA LYS A 97 -20.58 -2.36 5.69
C LYS A 97 -21.91 -2.42 4.95
N LEU A 98 -22.22 -3.53 4.30
CA LEU A 98 -23.47 -3.72 3.56
C LEU A 98 -24.67 -3.90 4.50
N GLN A 99 -24.49 -4.64 5.61
CA GLN A 99 -25.54 -4.82 6.63
C GLN A 99 -25.94 -3.51 7.31
N TYR A 100 -25.01 -2.55 7.44
CA TYR A 100 -25.36 -1.21 7.93
C TYR A 100 -26.21 -0.39 6.93
N SER A 101 -26.37 -0.84 5.68
CA SER A 101 -27.05 -0.10 4.62
C SER A 101 -28.43 -0.63 4.21
N GLU A 102 -28.80 -1.87 4.57
CA GLU A 102 -30.08 -2.50 4.21
C GLU A 102 -30.89 -2.96 5.43
N GLU A 103 -32.22 -2.92 5.31
CA GLU A 103 -33.14 -3.68 6.18
C GLU A 103 -32.87 -5.19 5.99
N PRO A 104 -32.91 -6.03 7.04
CA PRO A 104 -32.38 -7.39 7.02
C PRO A 104 -33.10 -8.24 5.97
N THR A 105 -32.51 -8.35 4.79
CA THR A 105 -33.04 -9.20 3.73
C THR A 105 -32.41 -10.57 3.92
N GLU A 106 -33.26 -11.58 4.11
CA GLU A 106 -32.95 -12.94 4.59
C GLU A 106 -32.11 -13.81 3.63
N ARG A 107 -31.04 -13.29 3.05
CA ARG A 107 -30.13 -14.09 2.24
C ARG A 107 -28.70 -13.77 2.58
N GLU A 108 -28.15 -14.57 3.51
CA GLU A 108 -26.71 -14.71 3.70
C GLU A 108 -26.12 -15.47 2.50
N ASP A 109 -26.22 -14.88 1.31
CA ASP A 109 -25.52 -15.41 0.14
C ASP A 109 -24.02 -15.21 0.37
N ALA A 110 -23.27 -16.31 0.39
CA ALA A 110 -21.84 -16.29 0.60
C ALA A 110 -21.14 -15.42 -0.45
N LEU A 111 -20.59 -14.28 -0.02
CA LEU A 111 -19.85 -13.38 -0.90
C LEU A 111 -18.54 -14.03 -1.38
N ILE A 112 -18.16 -13.78 -2.63
CA ILE A 112 -16.88 -14.18 -3.22
C ILE A 112 -16.15 -12.97 -3.79
N LEU A 113 -14.82 -12.96 -3.68
CA LEU A 113 -13.98 -11.90 -4.23
C LEU A 113 -13.44 -12.34 -5.60
N VAL A 114 -13.64 -11.50 -6.61
CA VAL A 114 -13.22 -11.79 -8.00
C VAL A 114 -12.30 -10.66 -8.49
N ALA A 115 -11.14 -11.02 -9.02
CA ALA A 115 -10.26 -10.08 -9.71
C ALA A 115 -10.69 -9.95 -11.18
N VAL A 116 -10.93 -8.72 -11.63
CA VAL A 116 -11.33 -8.43 -13.02
C VAL A 116 -10.20 -7.68 -13.72
N ALA A 117 -9.82 -8.12 -14.91
CA ALA A 117 -8.83 -7.45 -15.76
C ALA A 117 -9.52 -6.89 -17.01
N SER A 118 -9.10 -5.71 -17.46
CA SER A 118 -9.53 -5.15 -18.74
C SER A 118 -8.72 -5.77 -19.88
N SER A 119 -9.38 -6.16 -20.97
CA SER A 119 -8.72 -6.76 -22.15
C SER A 119 -8.00 -5.73 -23.03
N GLY A 120 -8.00 -4.45 -22.68
CA GLY A 120 -7.15 -3.43 -23.31
C GLY A 120 -7.32 -3.28 -24.83
N GLY A 121 -8.50 -3.59 -25.38
CA GLY A 121 -8.74 -3.53 -26.81
C GLY A 121 -8.44 -2.15 -27.39
N GLU A 122 -7.35 -2.03 -28.14
CA GLU A 122 -7.06 -0.86 -28.96
C GLU A 122 -8.16 -0.76 -30.02
N GLY A 123 -8.99 0.28 -29.92
CA GLY A 123 -10.01 0.59 -30.91
C GLY A 123 -9.36 0.80 -32.27
N GLN A 124 -9.45 -0.21 -33.13
CA GLN A 124 -9.16 -0.08 -34.55
C GLN A 124 -10.19 0.90 -35.14
N HIS A 125 -9.85 2.17 -35.15
CA HIS A 125 -10.51 3.15 -36.01
C HIS A 125 -10.16 2.77 -37.46
N THR A 126 -10.99 1.90 -38.05
CA THR A 126 -11.04 1.76 -39.51
C THR A 126 -11.47 3.10 -40.08
N ARG A 127 -10.50 3.89 -40.55
CA ARG A 127 -10.74 4.98 -41.50
C ARG A 127 -11.36 4.35 -42.75
N GLN A 128 -12.66 4.53 -42.94
CA GLN A 128 -13.32 4.34 -44.22
C GLN A 128 -13.23 5.63 -45.02
N GLY A 129 -12.95 5.48 -46.32
CA GLY A 129 -13.39 6.35 -47.42
C GLY A 129 -12.66 7.66 -47.59
#